data_AF-A0A9Q3E9E2-F1
#
_entry.id   AF-A0A9Q3E9E2-F1
#
_cell.length_a   1.000
_cell.length_b   1.000
_cell.length_c   1.000
_cell.angle_alpha   90.00
_cell.angle_beta   90.00
_cell.angle_gamma   90.00
#
_symmetry.space_group_name_H-M   'P 1'
#
loop_
_entity.id
_entity.type
_entity.pdbx_description
1 polymer ?
#
loop_
_entity_poly.entity_id
_entity_poly.type
_entity_poly.pdbx_seq_one_letter_code
_entity_poly.pdbx_strand_id
1 'polypeptide(L)'
;MNDAFDYAKQKWDRSHKEPDFKVGGLVPVSNMNLKNIKGPKKLKYHYVGPFVIVSLLRTNAVQVKFSGELENKHPTFLVSLIKPYQPAGKELFLIRNPTALMVPPVNRVKTKTKRKEP
;
A
#
# COMPACT_ATOMS: atom_id res chain seq x y z
N MET A 1 -18.87 -35.49 -21.73
CA MET A 1 -17.67 -35.53 -20.85
C MET A 1 -16.86 -34.22 -20.88
N ASN A 2 -17.36 -33.14 -21.49
CA ASN A 2 -16.65 -31.85 -21.60
C ASN A 2 -17.17 -30.77 -20.63
N ASP A 3 -18.41 -30.89 -20.16
CA ASP A 3 -19.07 -29.86 -19.34
C ASP A 3 -18.34 -29.53 -18.02
N ALA A 4 -17.71 -30.51 -17.38
CA ALA A 4 -16.99 -30.29 -16.13
C ALA A 4 -15.68 -29.50 -16.34
N PHE A 5 -14.97 -29.77 -17.44
CA PHE A 5 -13.75 -29.03 -17.81
C PHE A 5 -14.09 -27.60 -18.22
N ASP A 6 -15.16 -27.43 -19.00
CA ASP A 6 -15.63 -26.11 -19.43
C ASP A 6 -16.14 -25.27 -18.25
N TYR A 7 -16.85 -25.88 -17.29
CA TYR A 7 -17.26 -25.21 -16.06
C TYR A 7 -16.06 -24.75 -15.21
N ALA A 8 -15.05 -25.62 -15.05
CA ALA A 8 -13.84 -25.29 -14.31
C ALA A 8 -13.07 -24.14 -14.97
N LYS A 9 -12.92 -24.16 -16.29
CA LYS A 9 -12.27 -23.11 -17.07
C LYS A 9 -13.00 -21.78 -16.94
N GLN A 10 -14.32 -21.75 -17.14
CA GLN A 10 -15.10 -20.51 -17.01
C GLN A 10 -15.02 -19.90 -15.61
N LYS A 11 -15.01 -20.74 -14.56
CA LYS A 11 -14.85 -20.29 -13.17
C LYS A 11 -13.45 -19.72 -12.91
N TRP A 12 -12.43 -20.34 -13.49
CA TRP A 12 -11.06 -19.86 -13.42
C TRP A 12 -10.91 -18.51 -14.11
N ASP A 13 -11.30 -18.40 -15.38
CA ASP A 13 -11.19 -17.18 -16.19
C ASP A 13 -11.96 -16.00 -15.56
N ARG A 14 -13.08 -16.27 -14.87
CA ARG A 14 -13.85 -15.23 -14.15
C ARG A 14 -13.11 -14.66 -12.94
N SER A 15 -12.36 -15.49 -12.23
CA SER A 15 -11.72 -15.13 -10.96
C SER A 15 -10.25 -14.74 -11.12
N HIS A 16 -9.56 -15.30 -12.11
CA HIS A 16 -8.18 -15.00 -12.42
C HIS A 16 -8.09 -13.77 -13.30
N LYS A 17 -7.62 -12.69 -12.70
CA LYS A 17 -7.22 -11.48 -13.40
C LYS A 17 -5.72 -11.32 -13.25
N GLU A 18 -5.01 -11.31 -14.37
CA GLU A 18 -3.58 -10.99 -14.37
C GLU A 18 -3.43 -9.51 -13.97
N PRO A 19 -2.69 -9.21 -12.88
CA PRO A 19 -2.44 -7.82 -12.52
C PRO A 19 -1.46 -7.21 -13.51
N ASP A 20 -1.82 -6.07 -14.10
CA ASP A 20 -0.91 -5.29 -14.94
C ASP A 20 0.06 -4.50 -14.07
N PHE A 21 1.34 -4.90 -14.10
CA PHE A 21 2.41 -4.23 -13.37
C PHE A 21 3.27 -3.42 -14.34
N LYS A 22 3.57 -2.17 -13.97
CA LYS A 22 4.40 -1.27 -14.77
C LYS A 22 5.68 -0.93 -14.01
N VAL A 23 6.77 -0.77 -14.76
CA VAL A 23 8.04 -0.26 -14.22
C VAL A 23 7.80 1.13 -13.60
N GLY A 24 8.36 1.37 -12.42
CA GLY A 24 8.09 2.56 -11.61
C GLY A 24 6.83 2.47 -10.73
N GLY A 25 6.01 1.43 -10.91
CA GLY A 25 4.86 1.17 -10.05
C GLY A 25 5.25 0.84 -8.62
N LEU A 26 4.39 1.21 -7.67
CA LEU A 26 4.53 0.85 -6.27
C LEU A 26 3.84 -0.49 -6.02
N VAL A 27 4.52 -1.39 -5.33
CA VAL A 27 3.98 -2.71 -5.00
C VAL A 27 4.38 -3.20 -3.62
N PRO A 28 3.41 -3.63 -2.80
CA PRO A 28 3.69 -4.42 -1.61
C PRO A 28 4.12 -5.85 -1.92
N VAL A 29 5.14 -6.31 -1.19
CA VAL A 29 5.73 -7.64 -1.33
C VAL A 29 5.40 -8.52 -0.13
N SER A 30 5.05 -9.77 -0.38
CA SER A 30 4.74 -10.75 0.67
C SER A 30 5.94 -10.98 1.60
N ASN A 31 5.65 -11.07 2.89
CA ASN A 31 6.63 -11.35 3.93
C ASN A 31 7.09 -12.82 3.97
N MET A 32 6.49 -13.71 3.17
CA MET A 32 6.69 -15.17 3.25
C MET A 32 8.16 -15.57 3.08
N ASN A 33 8.89 -14.85 2.21
CA ASN A 33 10.31 -15.11 1.93
C ASN A 33 11.26 -14.15 2.67
N LEU A 34 10.73 -13.24 3.49
CA LEU A 34 11.48 -12.20 4.18
C LEU A 34 11.67 -12.57 5.66
N LYS A 35 12.65 -13.44 5.93
CA LYS A 35 12.91 -13.98 7.29
C LYS A 35 13.35 -12.94 8.32
N ASN A 36 13.89 -11.79 7.90
CA ASN A 36 14.50 -10.79 8.78
C ASN A 36 13.56 -9.65 9.19
N ILE A 37 12.26 -9.73 8.90
CA ILE A 37 11.31 -8.73 9.38
C ILE A 37 11.19 -8.86 10.89
N LYS A 38 11.55 -7.80 11.62
CA LYS A 38 11.51 -7.74 13.09
C LYS A 38 10.08 -7.97 13.62
N GLY A 39 9.99 -8.56 14.82
CA GLY A 39 8.73 -8.73 15.56
C GLY A 39 8.23 -10.18 15.69
N PRO A 40 7.15 -10.41 16.46
CA PRO A 40 6.57 -11.74 16.65
C PRO A 40 5.66 -12.13 15.49
N LYS A 41 5.71 -13.42 15.07
CA LYS A 41 5.03 -13.94 13.86
C LYS A 41 3.56 -13.53 13.74
N LYS A 42 2.83 -13.42 14.86
CA LYS A 42 1.40 -13.08 14.89
C LYS A 42 1.09 -11.59 14.65
N LEU A 43 2.03 -10.69 14.96
CA LEU A 43 1.84 -9.22 14.80
C LEU A 43 2.48 -8.69 13.52
N LYS A 44 3.14 -9.54 12.73
CA LYS A 44 3.77 -9.12 11.48
C LYS A 44 2.72 -8.89 10.40
N TYR A 45 2.88 -7.80 9.66
CA TYR A 45 2.13 -7.58 8.43
C TYR A 45 2.47 -8.64 7.39
N HIS A 46 1.45 -9.18 6.73
CA HIS A 46 1.60 -10.17 5.65
C HIS A 46 2.34 -9.61 4.42
N TYR A 47 2.28 -8.31 4.21
CA TYR A 47 2.93 -7.61 3.12
C TYR A 47 3.74 -6.45 3.68
N VAL A 48 4.90 -6.20 3.09
CA VAL A 48 5.83 -5.15 3.52
C VAL A 48 6.02 -4.14 2.42
N GLY A 49 6.01 -2.87 2.82
CA GLY A 49 6.36 -1.71 2.00
C GLY A 49 5.43 -1.52 0.81
N PRO A 50 5.46 -0.35 0.20
CA PRO A 50 5.34 -0.24 -1.24
C PRO A 50 6.76 -0.06 -1.79
N PHE A 51 7.23 -1.03 -2.57
CA PHE A 51 8.53 -0.97 -3.24
C PHE A 51 8.34 -0.57 -4.69
N VAL A 52 9.32 0.11 -5.25
CA VAL A 52 9.30 0.53 -6.66
C VAL A 52 9.73 -0.65 -7.53
N ILE A 53 8.95 -0.96 -8.56
CA ILE A 53 9.33 -1.92 -9.60
C ILE A 53 10.45 -1.32 -10.44
N VAL A 54 11.60 -2.00 -10.49
CA VAL A 54 12.76 -1.60 -11.28
C VAL A 54 12.68 -2.18 -12.68
N SER A 55 12.32 -3.46 -12.79
CA SER A 55 12.25 -4.17 -14.06
C SER A 55 11.20 -5.28 -14.00
N LEU A 56 10.65 -5.60 -15.17
CA LEU A 56 9.81 -6.76 -15.38
C LEU A 56 10.69 -7.78 -16.11
N LEU A 57 11.04 -8.88 -15.43
CA LEU A 57 12.00 -9.86 -15.98
C LEU A 57 11.33 -10.72 -17.07
N ARG A 58 10.12 -11.20 -16.78
CA ARG A 58 9.22 -11.95 -17.67
C ARG A 58 7.78 -11.62 -17.27
N THR A 59 6.81 -12.29 -17.86
CA THR A 59 5.39 -12.21 -17.51
C THR A 59 5.13 -12.46 -16.01
N ASN A 60 5.90 -13.36 -15.38
CA ASN A 60 5.59 -13.84 -14.03
C ASN A 60 6.51 -13.34 -12.93
N ALA A 61 7.54 -12.54 -13.27
CA ALA A 61 8.57 -12.15 -12.31
C ALA A 61 8.91 -10.66 -12.42
N VAL A 62 8.97 -10.02 -11.25
CA VAL A 62 9.16 -8.58 -11.09
C VAL A 62 10.36 -8.35 -10.17
N GLN A 63 11.23 -7.43 -10.54
CA GLN A 63 12.33 -6.98 -9.71
C GLN A 63 11.95 -5.68 -9.01
N VAL A 64 12.08 -5.64 -7.69
CA VAL A 64 11.77 -4.48 -6.86
C VAL A 64 13.03 -3.88 -6.26
N LYS A 65 13.01 -2.57 -6.00
CA LYS A 65 14.07 -1.89 -5.27
C LYS A 65 13.79 -1.95 -3.78
N PHE A 66 14.63 -2.69 -3.05
CA PHE A 66 14.63 -2.62 -1.59
C PHE A 66 15.44 -1.42 -1.09
N SER A 67 15.12 -0.99 0.12
CA SER A 67 15.81 0.07 0.86
C SER A 67 15.99 -0.33 2.32
N GLY A 68 17.09 0.09 2.94
CA GLY A 68 17.37 -0.12 4.36
C GLY A 68 17.63 -1.59 4.70
N GLU A 69 16.99 -2.11 5.75
CA GLU A 69 17.24 -3.46 6.31
C GLU A 69 16.99 -4.63 5.33
N LEU A 70 16.35 -4.36 4.19
CA LEU A 70 15.99 -5.35 3.16
C LEU A 70 16.90 -5.30 1.92
N GLU A 71 17.91 -4.43 1.87
CA GLU A 71 18.82 -4.30 0.70
C GLU A 71 19.57 -5.60 0.39
N ASN A 72 19.94 -6.35 1.43
CA ASN A 72 20.65 -7.64 1.29
C ASN A 72 19.74 -8.81 0.91
N LYS A 73 18.44 -8.57 0.63
CA LYS A 73 17.49 -9.61 0.24
C LYS A 73 17.33 -9.67 -1.27
N HIS A 74 16.95 -10.84 -1.75
CA HIS A 74 16.75 -11.07 -3.18
C HIS A 74 15.64 -10.17 -3.73
N PRO A 75 15.92 -9.31 -4.73
CA PRO A 75 14.97 -8.30 -5.19
C PRO A 75 13.91 -8.83 -6.16
N THR A 76 14.02 -10.07 -6.64
CA THR A 76 13.09 -10.62 -7.65
C THR A 76 12.01 -11.47 -6.99
N PHE A 77 10.76 -11.20 -7.33
CA PHE A 77 9.56 -11.85 -6.79
C PHE A 77 8.64 -12.32 -7.92
N LEU A 78 7.89 -13.39 -7.65
CA LEU A 78 6.80 -13.82 -8.52
C LEU A 78 5.60 -12.87 -8.38
N VAL A 79 4.86 -12.65 -9.46
CA VAL A 79 3.64 -11.81 -9.47
C VAL A 79 2.61 -12.22 -8.41
N SER A 80 2.53 -13.51 -8.07
CA SER A 80 1.65 -14.04 -7.03
C SER A 80 2.00 -13.57 -5.61
N LEU A 81 3.28 -13.24 -5.37
CA LEU A 81 3.76 -12.75 -4.07
C LEU A 81 3.69 -11.23 -3.93
N ILE A 82 3.11 -10.56 -4.93
CA ILE A 82 3.05 -9.11 -5.03
C ILE A 82 1.58 -8.71 -5.15
N LYS A 83 1.22 -7.57 -4.59
CA LYS A 83 -0.11 -6.99 -4.77
C LYS A 83 -0.03 -5.62 -5.44
N PRO A 84 -1.05 -5.22 -6.23
CA PRO A 84 -1.14 -3.85 -6.70
C PRO A 84 -1.31 -2.91 -5.51
N TYR A 85 -0.48 -1.87 -5.42
CA TYR A 85 -0.58 -0.88 -4.37
C TYR A 85 -1.81 0.01 -4.60
N GLN A 86 -2.67 0.10 -3.59
CA GLN A 86 -3.79 1.04 -3.58
C GLN A 86 -3.49 2.15 -2.56
N PRO A 87 -3.34 3.40 -3.00
CA PRO A 87 -3.16 4.50 -2.07
C PRO A 87 -4.42 4.65 -1.21
N ALA A 88 -4.24 4.96 0.07
CA ALA A 88 -5.36 5.30 0.94
C ALA A 88 -5.94 6.63 0.45
N GLY A 89 -7.02 6.58 -0.33
CA GLY A 89 -7.70 7.77 -0.82
C GLY A 89 -8.13 8.64 0.35
N LYS A 90 -7.79 9.93 0.30
CA LYS A 90 -8.13 10.91 1.35
C LYS A 90 -9.64 10.95 1.63
N GLU A 91 -10.44 10.70 0.59
CA GLU A 91 -11.90 10.62 0.64
C GLU A 91 -12.43 9.41 1.43
N LEU A 92 -11.71 8.28 1.40
CA LEU A 92 -12.16 7.03 2.03
C LEU A 92 -11.87 6.99 3.54
N PHE A 93 -10.95 7.83 4.01
CA PHE A 93 -10.48 7.83 5.40
C PHE A 93 -10.52 9.23 6.02
N LEU A 94 -11.72 9.82 6.07
CA LEU A 94 -11.97 11.17 6.61
C LEU A 94 -11.37 11.37 8.02
N ILE A 95 -11.45 10.36 8.89
CA ILE A 95 -10.94 10.41 10.27
C ILE A 95 -9.40 10.56 10.32
N ARG A 96 -8.68 10.09 9.30
CA ARG A 96 -7.21 10.16 9.23
C ARG A 96 -6.70 11.51 8.73
N ASN A 97 -7.57 12.40 8.24
CA ASN A 97 -7.21 13.73 7.77
C ASN A 97 -7.36 14.74 8.93
N PRO A 98 -6.29 15.11 9.66
CA PRO A 98 -6.40 16.06 10.76
C PRO A 98 -6.86 17.46 10.30
N THR A 99 -6.66 17.80 9.03
CA THR A 99 -7.07 19.08 8.45
C THR A 99 -8.58 19.29 8.41
N ALA A 100 -9.38 18.20 8.38
CA ALA A 100 -10.84 18.30 8.32
C ALA A 100 -11.50 18.52 9.70
N LEU A 101 -10.78 18.28 10.80
CA LEU A 101 -11.38 18.24 12.14
C LEU A 101 -11.28 19.55 12.93
N MET A 102 -10.44 20.52 12.56
CA MET A 102 -10.25 21.73 13.37
C MET A 102 -9.77 22.94 12.58
N VAL A 103 -10.66 23.88 12.26
CA VAL A 103 -10.56 25.23 12.83
C VAL A 103 -12.00 25.72 13.08
N PRO A 104 -12.55 25.58 14.30
CA PRO A 104 -13.73 26.36 14.67
C PRO A 104 -13.38 27.85 14.55
N PRO A 105 -14.27 28.71 14.03
CA PRO A 105 -13.98 30.14 13.89
C PRO A 105 -13.75 30.74 15.29
N VAL A 106 -12.48 31.00 15.64
CA VAL A 106 -12.13 31.75 16.85
C VAL A 106 -12.60 33.18 16.64
N ASN A 107 -13.78 33.51 17.18
CA ASN A 107 -14.22 34.89 17.33
C ASN A 107 -13.24 35.60 18.25
N ARG A 108 -12.32 36.39 17.67
CA ARG A 108 -11.41 37.26 18.42
C ARG A 108 -12.25 38.35 19.09
N VAL A 109 -12.59 38.17 20.35
CA VAL A 109 -13.21 39.21 21.18
C VAL A 109 -12.19 40.34 21.35
N LYS A 110 -12.47 41.51 20.76
CA LYS A 110 -11.68 42.73 20.92
C LYS A 110 -11.89 43.25 22.36
N THR A 111 -11.00 42.91 23.28
CA THR A 111 -10.95 43.57 24.59
C THR A 111 -10.39 44.99 24.39
N LYS A 112 -11.26 45.99 24.59
CA LYS A 112 -10.87 47.41 24.62
C LYS A 112 -10.07 47.67 25.89
N THR A 113 -8.75 47.84 25.79
CA THR A 113 -7.93 48.37 26.88
C THR A 113 -8.23 49.86 27.05
N LYS A 114 -9.01 50.24 28.08
CA LYS A 114 -9.04 51.64 28.55
C LYS A 114 -7.71 51.94 29.22
N ARG A 115 -6.86 52.73 28.55
CA ARG A 115 -5.75 53.43 29.23
C ARG A 115 -6.37 54.50 30.14
N LYS A 116 -6.07 54.42 31.44
CA LYS A 116 -6.15 55.56 32.34
C LYS A 116 -4.77 56.21 32.31
N GLU A 117 -4.72 57.47 31.91
CA GLU A 117 -3.56 58.36 32.03
C GLU A 117 -3.82 59.36 33.18
N PRO A 118 -2.75 60.01 33.69
CA PRO A 118 -2.49 60.24 35.12
C PRO A 118 -3.32 61.35 35.79
#